data_AF-A0A6J3MFP8-F1
#
_entry.id   AF-A0A6J3MFP8-F1
#
_cell.length_a   1.000
_cell.length_b   1.000
_cell.length_c   1.000
_cell.angle_alpha   90.00
_cell.angle_beta   90.00
_cell.angle_gamma   90.00
#
_symmetry.space_group_name_H-M   'P 1'
#
loop_
_entity.id
_entity.type
_entity.pdbx_description
1 polymer ?
#
loop_
_entity_poly.entity_id
_entity_poly.type
_entity_poly.pdbx_seq_one_letter_code
_entity_poly.pdbx_strand_id
1 'polypeptide(L)'
;MAVDFVAQLQDFRDHDARRDSLLAQLVNDFHELQARMNEVTVDLQDEKKSRRIWQKHAEENESIVIEQRLSLNSNNFVVVLIDGDGALFKHELYRLGAEGGRRAAGLLHSSVQDRLKVHYPDHNVSDWAISVFVMCNLEGLAKALHVSQILTERSQLTTFSQAFNLANPLFNYVDVGHGKEHADHKLRELLRFHLANTQCKHIYFAGCHDKGYIPVLEEYSNVAKQAARITLIETTKYYHGFARLGFKTAVMADLFSSTDLTSVAWTTSTMSNQDVYESTGPSKAAVAALPITAAPPLSQGTPPSGASYAAVGKALSATATVVNIAPTAPQTNEKYIYLNADDLRVDKPLPKYSMAAQDQFEKKIQQNGMNFCNRFHLTGICFHVHCAFKHGPKLVPPILTVLKHKARLNACESGSYCEDVDCTSGHHCQHGSSCSYKNFFSQALTQ
;
A
#
# COMPACT_ATOMS: atom_id res chain seq x y z
N MET A 1 -30.00 59.10 -105.85
CA MET A 1 -28.95 58.67 -104.90
C MET A 1 -28.15 57.59 -105.60
N ALA A 2 -26.86 57.79 -105.80
CA ALA A 2 -25.99 56.72 -106.32
C ALA A 2 -25.72 55.74 -105.18
N VAL A 3 -25.91 54.44 -105.43
CA VAL A 3 -25.60 53.40 -104.45
C VAL A 3 -24.08 53.23 -104.43
N ASP A 4 -23.45 53.43 -103.27
CA ASP A 4 -22.03 53.16 -103.10
C ASP A 4 -21.81 51.65 -102.92
N PHE A 5 -21.59 50.98 -104.05
CA PHE A 5 -21.30 49.54 -104.10
C PHE A 5 -19.98 49.17 -103.41
N VAL A 6 -19.05 50.12 -103.22
CA VAL A 6 -17.79 49.86 -102.50
C VAL A 6 -18.06 49.81 -101.00
N ALA A 7 -18.85 50.75 -100.47
CA ALA A 7 -19.28 50.73 -99.07
C ALA A 7 -20.09 49.47 -98.74
N GLN A 8 -21.01 49.04 -99.62
CA GLN A 8 -21.75 47.79 -99.44
C GLN A 8 -20.86 46.54 -99.44
N LEU A 9 -19.85 46.47 -100.31
CA LEU A 9 -18.89 45.36 -100.34
C LEU A 9 -18.02 45.32 -99.07
N GLN A 10 -17.69 46.48 -98.51
CA GLN A 10 -16.95 46.57 -97.25
C GLN A 10 -17.78 46.08 -96.07
N ASP A 11 -19.05 46.50 -95.96
CA ASP A 11 -19.97 46.06 -94.90
C ASP A 11 -20.22 44.54 -94.95
N PHE A 12 -20.34 43.95 -96.15
CA PHE A 12 -20.39 42.49 -96.32
C PHE A 12 -19.13 41.78 -95.80
N ARG A 13 -17.93 42.32 -96.07
CA ARG A 13 -16.68 41.76 -95.55
C ARG A 13 -16.58 41.87 -94.03
N ASP A 14 -17.02 42.98 -93.46
CA ASP A 14 -17.04 43.19 -92.01
C ASP A 14 -18.11 42.30 -91.32
N HIS A 15 -19.18 41.94 -92.03
CA HIS A 15 -20.17 40.94 -91.62
C HIS A 15 -19.59 39.52 -91.64
N ASP A 16 -18.95 39.10 -92.74
CA ASP A 16 -18.32 37.78 -92.84
C ASP A 16 -17.18 37.64 -91.82
N ALA A 17 -16.32 38.65 -91.64
CA ALA A 17 -15.25 38.63 -90.65
C ALA A 17 -15.77 38.52 -89.20
N ARG A 18 -16.88 39.20 -88.87
CA ARG A 18 -17.56 39.04 -87.57
C ARG A 18 -18.16 37.65 -87.40
N ARG A 19 -18.78 37.08 -88.44
CA ARG A 19 -19.32 35.71 -88.40
C ARG A 19 -18.22 34.68 -88.20
N ASP A 20 -17.13 34.79 -88.94
CA ASP A 20 -15.99 33.86 -88.85
C ASP A 20 -15.29 33.96 -87.49
N SER A 21 -15.17 35.17 -86.93
CA SER A 21 -14.67 35.36 -85.56
C SER A 21 -15.58 34.71 -84.49
N LEU A 22 -16.91 34.83 -84.63
CA LEU A 22 -17.87 34.19 -83.74
C LEU A 22 -17.85 32.65 -83.88
N LEU A 23 -17.71 32.13 -85.10
CA LEU A 23 -17.58 30.69 -85.34
C LEU A 23 -16.28 30.13 -84.75
N ALA A 24 -15.16 30.87 -84.87
CA ALA A 24 -13.89 30.48 -84.26
C ALA A 24 -13.97 30.47 -82.72
N GLN A 25 -14.63 31.46 -82.11
CA GLN A 25 -14.92 31.46 -80.67
C GLN A 25 -15.77 30.25 -80.26
N LEU A 26 -16.88 29.99 -80.96
CA LEU A 26 -17.77 28.87 -80.67
C LEU A 26 -17.07 27.50 -80.76
N VAL A 27 -16.16 27.33 -81.72
CA VAL A 27 -15.33 26.10 -81.84
C VAL A 27 -14.35 25.98 -80.67
N ASN A 28 -13.68 27.06 -80.27
CA ASN A 28 -12.78 27.05 -79.12
C ASN A 28 -13.54 26.76 -77.81
N ASP A 29 -14.68 27.41 -77.59
CA ASP A 29 -15.56 27.21 -76.43
C ASP A 29 -16.06 25.75 -76.38
N PHE A 30 -16.41 25.16 -77.53
CA PHE A 30 -16.80 23.75 -77.63
C PHE A 30 -15.65 22.81 -77.25
N HIS A 31 -14.43 23.07 -77.74
CA HIS A 31 -13.24 22.30 -77.39
C HIS A 31 -12.91 22.40 -75.88
N GLU A 32 -12.99 23.60 -75.29
CA GLU A 32 -12.78 23.81 -73.85
C GLU A 32 -13.87 23.10 -73.01
N LEU A 33 -15.14 23.20 -73.43
CA LEU A 33 -16.24 22.52 -72.77
C LEU A 33 -16.10 20.99 -72.85
N GLN A 34 -15.67 20.45 -74.00
CA GLN A 34 -15.43 19.02 -74.17
C GLN A 34 -14.24 18.54 -73.32
N ALA A 35 -13.17 19.33 -73.21
CA ALA A 35 -12.04 19.03 -72.33
C ALA A 35 -12.46 18.97 -70.85
N ARG A 36 -13.18 20.00 -70.35
CA ARG A 36 -13.71 20.02 -68.97
C ARG A 36 -14.71 18.91 -68.71
N MET A 37 -15.57 18.57 -69.68
CA MET A 37 -16.52 17.46 -69.54
C MET A 37 -15.77 16.13 -69.36
N ASN A 38 -14.68 15.90 -70.11
CA ASN A 38 -13.86 14.70 -69.97
C ASN A 38 -13.14 14.65 -68.62
N GLU A 39 -12.53 15.76 -68.18
CA GLU A 39 -11.86 15.90 -66.87
C GLU A 39 -12.82 15.56 -65.72
N VAL A 40 -13.96 16.27 -65.62
CA VAL A 40 -14.99 16.02 -64.62
C VAL A 40 -15.55 14.60 -64.70
N THR A 41 -15.59 13.98 -65.88
CA THR A 41 -16.03 12.59 -66.03
C THR A 41 -15.02 11.59 -65.46
N VAL A 42 -13.71 11.84 -65.62
CA VAL A 42 -12.65 11.01 -65.02
C VAL A 42 -12.67 11.16 -63.50
N ASP A 43 -12.67 12.38 -62.98
CA ASP A 43 -12.74 12.66 -61.54
C ASP A 43 -13.97 12.01 -60.89
N LEU A 44 -15.14 12.14 -61.53
CA LEU A 44 -16.37 11.52 -61.05
C LEU A 44 -16.31 9.98 -61.08
N GLN A 45 -15.55 9.36 -61.99
CA GLN A 45 -15.33 7.92 -61.99
C GLN A 45 -14.40 7.50 -60.85
N ASP A 46 -13.34 8.25 -60.60
CA ASP A 46 -12.36 7.92 -59.57
C ASP A 46 -12.90 8.19 -58.15
N GLU A 47 -13.67 9.25 -57.95
CA GLU A 47 -14.45 9.45 -56.72
C GLU A 47 -15.48 8.32 -56.49
N LYS A 48 -16.15 7.85 -57.55
CA LYS A 48 -17.06 6.67 -57.44
C LYS A 48 -16.33 5.38 -57.09
N LYS A 49 -15.10 5.16 -57.59
CA LYS A 49 -14.25 4.01 -57.22
C LYS A 49 -13.80 4.14 -55.76
N SER A 50 -13.22 5.29 -55.41
CA SER A 50 -12.76 5.65 -54.06
C SER A 50 -13.86 5.43 -53.03
N ARG A 51 -15.05 6.00 -53.23
CA ARG A 51 -16.20 5.83 -52.34
C ARG A 51 -16.59 4.37 -52.13
N ARG A 52 -16.59 3.53 -53.18
CA ARG A 52 -16.90 2.10 -53.07
C ARG A 52 -15.85 1.33 -52.25
N ILE A 53 -14.57 1.66 -52.44
CA ILE A 53 -13.46 1.06 -51.70
C ILE A 53 -13.54 1.45 -50.21
N TRP A 54 -13.74 2.74 -49.91
CA TRP A 54 -13.89 3.23 -48.55
C TRP A 54 -15.12 2.67 -47.84
N GLN A 55 -16.26 2.57 -48.55
CA GLN A 55 -17.46 1.94 -48.01
C GLN A 55 -17.19 0.47 -47.66
N LYS A 56 -16.56 -0.30 -48.56
CA LYS A 56 -16.20 -1.70 -48.30
C LYS A 56 -15.26 -1.83 -47.09
N HIS A 57 -14.22 -1.00 -47.00
CA HIS A 57 -13.32 -1.01 -45.84
C HIS A 57 -14.03 -0.61 -44.54
N ALA A 58 -15.03 0.27 -44.58
CA ALA A 58 -15.83 0.62 -43.42
C ALA A 58 -16.69 -0.58 -42.95
N GLU A 59 -17.35 -1.27 -43.87
CA GLU A 59 -18.15 -2.48 -43.61
C GLU A 59 -17.27 -3.65 -43.08
N GLU A 60 -16.07 -3.83 -43.64
CA GLU A 60 -15.08 -4.81 -43.16
C GLU A 60 -14.56 -4.46 -41.76
N ASN A 61 -14.20 -3.19 -41.52
CA ASN A 61 -13.74 -2.73 -40.19
C ASN A 61 -14.85 -2.81 -39.14
N GLU A 62 -16.10 -2.49 -39.48
CA GLU A 62 -17.24 -2.64 -38.58
C GLU A 62 -17.44 -4.12 -38.20
N SER A 63 -17.34 -5.02 -39.18
CA SER A 63 -17.41 -6.48 -38.95
C SER A 63 -16.30 -6.96 -38.00
N ILE A 64 -15.06 -6.51 -38.20
CA ILE A 64 -13.91 -6.83 -37.33
C ILE A 64 -14.13 -6.29 -35.91
N VAL A 65 -14.64 -5.06 -35.76
CA VAL A 65 -14.93 -4.46 -34.44
C VAL A 65 -16.05 -5.22 -33.71
N ILE A 66 -17.07 -5.69 -34.43
CA ILE A 66 -18.14 -6.52 -33.87
C ILE A 66 -17.57 -7.87 -33.41
N GLU A 67 -16.77 -8.54 -34.23
CA GLU A 67 -16.13 -9.83 -33.88
C GLU A 67 -15.23 -9.70 -32.65
N GLN A 68 -14.35 -8.68 -32.62
CA GLN A 68 -13.50 -8.39 -31.46
C GLN A 68 -14.33 -8.10 -30.20
N ARG A 69 -15.43 -7.35 -30.33
CA ARG A 69 -16.32 -7.04 -29.20
C ARG A 69 -17.07 -8.26 -28.68
N LEU A 70 -17.44 -9.20 -29.54
CA LEU A 70 -18.02 -10.49 -29.13
C LEU A 70 -16.97 -11.34 -28.40
N SER A 71 -15.75 -11.43 -28.95
CA SER A 71 -14.63 -12.14 -28.32
C SER A 71 -14.29 -11.60 -26.92
N LEU A 72 -14.16 -10.28 -26.76
CA LEU A 72 -13.88 -9.60 -25.47
C LEU A 72 -15.02 -9.67 -24.43
N ASN A 73 -16.22 -10.08 -24.86
CA ASN A 73 -17.37 -10.33 -23.99
C ASN A 73 -17.67 -11.83 -23.82
N SER A 74 -16.90 -12.71 -24.47
CA SER A 74 -16.89 -14.14 -24.20
C SER A 74 -15.97 -14.46 -23.01
N ASN A 75 -16.22 -15.58 -22.33
CA ASN A 75 -15.38 -16.09 -21.23
C ASN A 75 -15.11 -15.05 -20.14
N ASN A 76 -16.13 -14.24 -19.82
CA ASN A 76 -16.08 -13.27 -18.73
C ASN A 76 -15.88 -13.99 -17.40
N PHE A 77 -15.10 -13.40 -16.51
CA PHE A 77 -14.81 -13.99 -15.22
C PHE A 77 -14.69 -12.95 -14.11
N VAL A 78 -14.71 -13.44 -12.88
CA VAL A 78 -14.61 -12.68 -11.64
C VAL A 78 -13.57 -13.32 -10.76
N VAL A 79 -12.78 -12.49 -10.08
CA VAL A 79 -11.73 -12.97 -9.19
C VAL A 79 -12.03 -12.59 -7.74
N VAL A 80 -11.84 -13.53 -6.83
CA VAL A 80 -11.83 -13.27 -5.38
C VAL A 80 -10.40 -13.46 -4.88
N LEU A 81 -9.81 -12.37 -4.38
CA LEU A 81 -8.47 -12.35 -3.81
C LEU A 81 -8.60 -12.24 -2.30
N ILE A 82 -8.13 -13.25 -1.57
CA ILE A 82 -8.28 -13.37 -0.11
C ILE A 82 -6.90 -13.50 0.52
N ASP A 83 -6.62 -12.61 1.46
CA ASP A 83 -5.48 -12.73 2.37
C ASP A 83 -5.87 -13.62 3.55
N GLY A 84 -5.59 -14.91 3.43
CA GLY A 84 -6.03 -15.94 4.38
C GLY A 84 -5.36 -15.86 5.75
N ASP A 85 -4.30 -15.07 5.94
CA ASP A 85 -3.65 -14.91 7.24
C ASP A 85 -4.46 -13.97 8.18
N GLY A 86 -5.30 -13.09 7.64
CA GLY A 86 -6.22 -12.25 8.43
C GLY A 86 -7.70 -12.20 7.97
N ALA A 87 -8.02 -12.56 6.73
CA ALA A 87 -9.40 -12.76 6.24
C ALA A 87 -9.88 -14.20 6.56
N LEU A 88 -9.95 -14.49 7.86
CA LEU A 88 -10.17 -15.83 8.39
C LEU A 88 -11.61 -16.33 8.15
N PHE A 89 -11.75 -17.60 7.78
CA PHE A 89 -13.06 -18.27 7.73
C PHE A 89 -13.64 -18.46 9.15
N LYS A 90 -14.96 -18.66 9.26
CA LYS A 90 -15.59 -18.98 10.55
C LYS A 90 -14.93 -20.18 11.22
N HIS A 91 -14.75 -20.12 12.53
CA HIS A 91 -14.15 -21.19 13.34
C HIS A 91 -14.89 -22.53 13.18
N GLU A 92 -16.22 -22.50 13.00
CA GLU A 92 -17.05 -23.67 12.72
C GLU A 92 -16.68 -24.38 11.40
N LEU A 93 -16.29 -23.62 10.37
CA LEU A 93 -15.84 -24.19 9.10
C LEU A 93 -14.48 -24.87 9.27
N TYR A 94 -13.51 -24.21 9.92
CA TYR A 94 -12.21 -24.83 10.19
C TYR A 94 -12.32 -26.13 11.02
N ARG A 95 -13.21 -26.18 12.02
CA ARG A 95 -13.45 -27.37 12.86
C ARG A 95 -13.95 -28.59 12.09
N LEU A 96 -14.61 -28.39 10.94
CA LEU A 96 -15.13 -29.45 10.08
C LEU A 96 -14.10 -30.01 9.08
N GLY A 97 -12.85 -29.50 9.09
CA GLY A 97 -11.77 -29.99 8.22
C GLY A 97 -12.19 -30.03 6.74
N ALA A 98 -12.10 -31.20 6.11
CA ALA A 98 -12.47 -31.39 4.70
C ALA A 98 -13.95 -31.10 4.35
N GLU A 99 -14.89 -31.30 5.27
CA GLU A 99 -16.28 -30.87 5.05
C GLU A 99 -16.41 -29.35 5.16
N GLY A 100 -15.65 -28.75 6.08
CA GLY A 100 -15.51 -27.31 6.24
C GLY A 100 -15.02 -26.61 4.98
N GLY A 101 -13.95 -27.13 4.36
CA GLY A 101 -13.37 -26.58 3.14
C GLY A 101 -14.37 -26.58 1.97
N ARG A 102 -15.08 -27.69 1.77
CA ARG A 102 -16.13 -27.80 0.74
C ARG A 102 -17.29 -26.84 1.00
N ARG A 103 -17.76 -26.74 2.25
CA ARG A 103 -18.83 -25.80 2.63
C ARG A 103 -18.40 -24.34 2.49
N ALA A 104 -17.16 -24.00 2.85
CA ALA A 104 -16.62 -22.65 2.70
C ALA A 104 -16.55 -22.24 1.21
N ALA A 105 -16.08 -23.13 0.33
CA ALA A 105 -16.07 -22.90 -1.11
C ALA A 105 -17.49 -22.69 -1.68
N GLY A 106 -18.45 -23.55 -1.30
CA GLY A 106 -19.85 -23.42 -1.72
C GLY A 106 -20.52 -22.11 -1.24
N LEU A 107 -20.30 -21.73 0.02
CA LEU A 107 -20.82 -20.47 0.58
C LEU A 107 -20.19 -19.24 -0.11
N LEU A 108 -18.88 -19.27 -0.38
CA LEU A 108 -18.19 -18.21 -1.12
C LEU A 108 -18.74 -18.07 -2.55
N HIS A 109 -18.87 -19.18 -3.27
CA HIS A 109 -19.42 -19.19 -4.63
C HIS A 109 -20.82 -18.55 -4.68
N SER A 110 -21.74 -19.01 -3.83
CA SER A 110 -23.12 -18.49 -3.78
C SER A 110 -23.17 -17.01 -3.40
N SER A 111 -22.43 -16.61 -2.36
CA SER A 111 -22.35 -15.20 -1.93
C SER A 111 -21.81 -14.27 -3.01
N VAL A 112 -20.79 -14.70 -3.76
CA VAL A 112 -20.24 -13.95 -4.90
C VAL A 112 -21.24 -13.88 -6.05
N GLN A 113 -21.86 -15.01 -6.41
CA GLN A 113 -22.81 -15.09 -7.52
C GLN A 113 -24.06 -14.23 -7.27
N ASP A 114 -24.60 -14.22 -6.05
CA ASP A 114 -25.76 -13.38 -5.70
C ASP A 114 -25.42 -11.89 -5.69
N ARG A 115 -24.22 -11.50 -5.25
CA ARG A 115 -23.75 -10.11 -5.33
C ARG A 115 -23.49 -9.65 -6.76
N LEU A 116 -23.01 -10.54 -7.63
CA LEU A 116 -22.85 -10.22 -9.05
C LEU A 116 -24.19 -9.90 -9.73
N LYS A 117 -25.27 -10.62 -9.39
CA LYS A 117 -26.63 -10.31 -9.88
C LYS A 117 -27.08 -8.89 -9.48
N VAL A 118 -26.73 -8.46 -8.26
CA VAL A 118 -27.04 -7.12 -7.75
C VAL A 118 -26.16 -6.04 -8.40
N HIS A 119 -24.89 -6.33 -8.67
CA HIS A 119 -23.96 -5.37 -9.28
C HIS A 119 -24.12 -5.22 -10.79
N TYR A 120 -24.61 -6.24 -11.49
CA TYR A 120 -24.77 -6.28 -12.94
C TYR A 120 -26.13 -6.86 -13.35
N PRO A 121 -27.25 -6.20 -13.01
CA PRO A 121 -28.59 -6.75 -13.24
C PRO A 121 -28.91 -6.96 -14.73
N ASP A 122 -28.33 -6.15 -15.61
CA ASP A 122 -28.51 -6.22 -17.07
C ASP A 122 -27.60 -7.24 -17.78
N HIS A 123 -26.84 -8.06 -17.03
CA HIS A 123 -25.88 -9.02 -17.58
C HIS A 123 -26.20 -10.43 -17.11
N ASN A 124 -26.04 -11.44 -17.97
CA ASN A 124 -26.08 -12.84 -17.53
C ASN A 124 -24.78 -13.21 -16.79
N VAL A 125 -24.70 -12.82 -15.51
CA VAL A 125 -23.58 -13.15 -14.62
C VAL A 125 -23.49 -14.63 -14.26
N SER A 126 -24.52 -15.42 -14.57
CA SER A 126 -24.55 -16.86 -14.28
C SER A 126 -23.50 -17.64 -15.10
N ASP A 127 -23.15 -17.13 -16.27
CA ASP A 127 -22.17 -17.75 -17.17
C ASP A 127 -20.72 -17.31 -16.85
N TRP A 128 -20.53 -16.40 -15.88
CA TRP A 128 -19.22 -15.85 -15.56
C TRP A 128 -18.45 -16.80 -14.65
N ALA A 129 -17.24 -17.18 -15.05
CA ALA A 129 -16.39 -18.03 -14.23
C ALA A 129 -15.96 -17.31 -12.95
N ILE A 130 -16.09 -17.95 -11.79
CA ILE A 130 -15.60 -17.42 -10.51
C ILE A 130 -14.28 -18.11 -10.17
N SER A 131 -13.19 -17.35 -10.17
CA SER A 131 -11.87 -17.80 -9.72
C SER A 131 -11.57 -17.25 -8.33
N VAL A 132 -11.01 -18.08 -7.46
CA VAL A 132 -10.70 -17.72 -6.07
C VAL A 132 -9.25 -18.02 -5.77
N PHE A 133 -8.58 -17.08 -5.12
CA PHE A 133 -7.22 -17.24 -4.58
C PHE A 133 -7.19 -16.84 -3.11
N VAL A 134 -7.00 -17.82 -2.22
CA VAL A 134 -6.67 -17.62 -0.82
C VAL A 134 -5.15 -17.79 -0.68
N MET A 135 -4.44 -16.73 -0.30
CA MET A 135 -3.00 -16.78 -0.02
C MET A 135 -2.77 -16.75 1.49
N CYS A 136 -1.99 -17.68 2.03
CA CYS A 136 -1.58 -17.64 3.44
C CYS A 136 -0.31 -18.47 3.66
N ASN A 137 0.39 -18.25 4.78
CA ASN A 137 1.35 -19.23 5.29
C ASN A 137 0.59 -20.38 5.97
N LEU A 138 0.41 -21.50 5.28
CA LEU A 138 -0.45 -22.59 5.76
C LEU A 138 0.04 -23.17 7.09
N GLU A 139 1.36 -23.29 7.27
CA GLU A 139 1.94 -23.80 8.52
C GLU A 139 1.81 -22.78 9.67
N GLY A 140 2.02 -21.50 9.38
CA GLY A 140 1.84 -20.39 10.33
C GLY A 140 0.39 -20.30 10.83
N LEU A 141 -0.55 -20.27 9.89
CA LEU A 141 -1.99 -20.24 10.17
C LEU A 141 -2.46 -21.49 10.93
N ALA A 142 -2.00 -22.70 10.56
CA ALA A 142 -2.32 -23.92 11.29
C ALA A 142 -1.85 -23.88 12.75
N LYS A 143 -0.63 -23.36 13.01
CA LYS A 143 -0.11 -23.15 14.37
C LYS A 143 -0.97 -22.17 15.15
N ALA A 144 -1.30 -21.01 14.55
CA ALA A 144 -2.10 -19.97 15.19
C ALA A 144 -3.52 -20.48 15.57
N LEU A 145 -4.23 -21.10 14.62
CA LEU A 145 -5.57 -21.66 14.84
C LEU A 145 -5.60 -22.77 15.90
N HIS A 146 -4.52 -23.57 16.00
CA HIS A 146 -4.40 -24.60 17.03
C HIS A 146 -4.12 -24.01 18.42
N VAL A 147 -3.23 -23.03 18.53
CA VAL A 147 -2.96 -22.31 19.80
C VAL A 147 -4.24 -21.66 20.33
N SER A 148 -5.02 -21.01 19.45
CA SER A 148 -6.31 -20.39 19.79
C SER A 148 -7.48 -21.38 19.99
N GLN A 149 -7.23 -22.69 20.08
CA GLN A 149 -8.25 -23.74 20.32
C GLN A 149 -9.41 -23.75 19.28
N ILE A 150 -9.12 -23.30 18.05
CA ILE A 150 -10.04 -23.40 16.92
C ILE A 150 -9.89 -24.79 16.28
N LEU A 151 -8.65 -25.24 16.08
CA LEU A 151 -8.32 -26.57 15.56
C LEU A 151 -7.86 -27.51 16.68
N THR A 152 -8.42 -28.72 16.70
CA THR A 152 -7.95 -29.84 17.53
C THR A 152 -6.60 -30.34 17.06
N GLU A 153 -6.40 -30.43 15.74
CA GLU A 153 -5.14 -30.83 15.13
C GLU A 153 -4.74 -29.89 13.97
N ARG A 154 -3.44 -29.64 13.83
CA ARG A 154 -2.89 -28.83 12.72
C ARG A 154 -3.15 -29.45 11.33
N SER A 155 -3.31 -30.78 11.27
CA SER A 155 -3.71 -31.55 10.07
C SER A 155 -5.06 -31.11 9.49
N GLN A 156 -5.96 -30.59 10.32
CA GLN A 156 -7.31 -30.17 9.89
C GLN A 156 -7.26 -29.02 8.90
N LEU A 157 -6.32 -28.08 9.01
CA LEU A 157 -6.20 -26.98 8.04
C LEU A 157 -5.74 -27.49 6.67
N THR A 158 -4.86 -28.49 6.64
CA THR A 158 -4.42 -29.14 5.40
C THR A 158 -5.56 -29.88 4.71
N THR A 159 -6.39 -30.60 5.46
CA THR A 159 -7.57 -31.28 4.87
C THR A 159 -8.66 -30.28 4.45
N PHE A 160 -8.80 -29.17 5.17
CA PHE A 160 -9.66 -28.05 4.79
C PHE A 160 -9.23 -27.42 3.46
N SER A 161 -7.95 -27.05 3.31
CA SER A 161 -7.44 -26.38 2.09
C SER A 161 -7.49 -27.30 0.87
N GLN A 162 -7.14 -28.58 1.03
CA GLN A 162 -7.29 -29.59 -0.03
C GLN A 162 -8.75 -29.73 -0.48
N ALA A 163 -9.69 -29.83 0.46
CA ALA A 163 -11.10 -30.01 0.13
C ALA A 163 -11.77 -28.73 -0.42
N PHE A 164 -11.27 -27.55 -0.05
CA PHE A 164 -11.63 -26.27 -0.67
C PHE A 164 -11.22 -26.24 -2.16
N ASN A 165 -9.98 -26.66 -2.47
CA ASN A 165 -9.47 -26.73 -3.84
C ASN A 165 -10.23 -27.74 -4.71
N LEU A 166 -10.62 -28.88 -4.12
CA LEU A 166 -11.39 -29.91 -4.81
C LEU A 166 -12.88 -29.56 -4.99
N ALA A 167 -13.40 -28.55 -4.28
CA ALA A 167 -14.80 -28.17 -4.37
C ALA A 167 -15.15 -27.42 -5.67
N ASN A 168 -14.19 -26.72 -6.27
CA ASN A 168 -14.35 -26.03 -7.55
C ASN A 168 -12.99 -25.91 -8.26
N PRO A 169 -12.86 -26.30 -9.55
CA PRO A 169 -11.57 -26.28 -10.28
C PRO A 169 -10.85 -24.93 -10.36
N LEU A 170 -11.55 -23.81 -10.14
CA LEU A 170 -10.96 -22.45 -10.17
C LEU A 170 -10.70 -21.88 -8.78
N PHE A 171 -10.87 -22.68 -7.72
CA PHE A 171 -10.66 -22.27 -6.33
C PHE A 171 -9.30 -22.75 -5.84
N ASN A 172 -8.48 -21.81 -5.39
CA ASN A 172 -7.08 -22.02 -5.07
C ASN A 172 -6.79 -21.53 -3.65
N TYR A 173 -6.59 -22.47 -2.74
CA TYR A 173 -6.05 -22.25 -1.40
C TYR A 173 -4.55 -22.57 -1.47
N VAL A 174 -3.73 -21.53 -1.41
CA VAL A 174 -2.32 -21.56 -1.79
C VAL A 174 -1.45 -21.26 -0.58
N ASP A 175 -0.62 -22.23 -0.22
CA ASP A 175 0.47 -22.00 0.71
C ASP A 175 1.57 -21.17 0.02
N VAL A 176 1.88 -19.99 0.58
CA VAL A 176 3.01 -19.16 0.13
C VAL A 176 4.29 -19.45 0.92
N GLY A 177 4.23 -20.36 1.90
CA GLY A 177 5.34 -20.75 2.75
C GLY A 177 5.74 -19.65 3.75
N HIS A 178 6.95 -19.77 4.27
CA HIS A 178 7.48 -18.85 5.29
C HIS A 178 8.13 -17.60 4.67
N GLY A 179 7.77 -16.44 5.20
CA GLY A 179 8.35 -15.14 4.86
C GLY A 179 7.39 -14.02 5.23
N LYS A 180 7.92 -12.85 5.61
CA LYS A 180 7.11 -11.64 5.74
C LYS A 180 6.71 -11.18 4.33
N GLU A 181 5.48 -10.70 4.15
CA GLU A 181 4.99 -10.07 2.92
C GLU A 181 4.90 -10.95 1.66
N HIS A 182 5.14 -12.26 1.75
CA HIS A 182 5.03 -13.18 0.60
C HIS A 182 3.57 -13.29 0.09
N ALA A 183 2.59 -13.38 1.00
CA ALA A 183 1.17 -13.38 0.65
C ALA A 183 0.78 -12.05 0.01
N ASP A 184 1.14 -10.95 0.66
CA ASP A 184 0.77 -9.59 0.31
C ASP A 184 1.37 -9.16 -1.03
N HIS A 185 2.63 -9.51 -1.30
CA HIS A 185 3.26 -9.29 -2.60
C HIS A 185 2.50 -10.04 -3.70
N LYS A 186 2.17 -11.33 -3.48
CA LYS A 186 1.46 -12.15 -4.46
C LYS A 186 0.02 -11.67 -4.71
N LEU A 187 -0.68 -11.22 -3.67
CA LEU A 187 -2.01 -10.63 -3.77
C LEU A 187 -2.02 -9.28 -4.48
N ARG A 188 -1.02 -8.42 -4.20
CA ARG A 188 -0.82 -7.15 -4.93
C ARG A 188 -0.63 -7.39 -6.43
N GLU A 189 0.26 -8.31 -6.82
CA GLU A 189 0.49 -8.61 -8.24
C GLU A 189 -0.72 -9.28 -8.92
N LEU A 190 -1.45 -10.16 -8.22
CA LEU A 190 -2.69 -10.73 -8.76
C LEU A 190 -3.79 -9.68 -8.93
N LEU A 191 -3.87 -8.67 -8.04
CA LEU A 191 -4.79 -7.54 -8.21
C LEU A 191 -4.44 -6.73 -9.45
N ARG A 192 -3.16 -6.36 -9.62
CA ARG A 192 -2.65 -5.62 -10.80
C ARG A 192 -2.97 -6.35 -12.10
N PHE A 193 -2.59 -7.62 -12.18
CA PHE A 193 -2.79 -8.46 -13.36
C PHE A 193 -4.27 -8.58 -13.75
N HIS A 194 -5.15 -8.87 -12.80
CA HIS A 194 -6.58 -9.05 -13.08
C HIS A 194 -7.33 -7.73 -13.33
N LEU A 195 -6.87 -6.60 -12.79
CA LEU A 195 -7.43 -5.29 -13.14
C LEU A 195 -7.11 -4.87 -14.57
N ALA A 196 -5.91 -5.19 -15.07
CA ALA A 196 -5.52 -4.93 -16.45
C ALA A 196 -6.32 -5.78 -17.46
N ASN A 197 -6.77 -6.98 -17.06
CA ASN A 197 -7.56 -7.86 -17.93
C ASN A 197 -9.01 -7.33 -18.13
N THR A 198 -9.44 -7.23 -19.40
CA THR A 198 -10.77 -6.73 -19.80
C THR A 198 -11.90 -7.76 -19.71
N GLN A 199 -11.58 -9.06 -19.68
CA GLN A 199 -12.54 -10.15 -19.44
C GLN A 199 -12.82 -10.37 -17.95
N CYS A 200 -11.90 -9.97 -17.08
CA CYS A 200 -12.13 -9.88 -15.64
C CYS A 200 -13.12 -8.74 -15.34
N LYS A 201 -14.41 -9.03 -15.17
CA LYS A 201 -15.43 -7.97 -15.04
C LYS A 201 -15.49 -7.39 -13.63
N HIS A 202 -15.13 -8.18 -12.60
CA HIS A 202 -15.15 -7.74 -11.21
C HIS A 202 -14.06 -8.44 -10.37
N ILE A 203 -13.59 -7.75 -9.33
CA ILE A 203 -12.66 -8.28 -8.33
C ILE A 203 -13.22 -8.03 -6.93
N TYR A 204 -13.33 -9.10 -6.14
CA TYR A 204 -13.55 -9.01 -4.71
C TYR A 204 -12.21 -9.14 -3.98
N PHE A 205 -11.92 -8.25 -3.03
CA PHE A 205 -10.63 -8.20 -2.33
C PHE A 205 -10.81 -8.25 -0.81
N ALA A 206 -10.34 -9.33 -0.17
CA ALA A 206 -10.40 -9.55 1.28
C ALA A 206 -9.00 -9.45 1.90
N GLY A 207 -8.46 -8.23 1.97
CA GLY A 207 -7.18 -7.91 2.63
C GLY A 207 -7.27 -6.69 3.56
N CYS A 208 -8.47 -6.20 3.87
CA CYS A 208 -8.68 -4.92 4.55
C CYS A 208 -8.28 -4.86 6.04
N HIS A 209 -7.68 -5.94 6.55
CA HIS A 209 -7.11 -6.03 7.89
C HIS A 209 -5.64 -5.53 7.92
N ASP A 210 -4.91 -5.53 6.80
CA ASP A 210 -3.57 -4.97 6.71
C ASP A 210 -3.55 -3.62 5.96
N LYS A 211 -2.76 -2.67 6.47
CA LYS A 211 -2.60 -1.34 5.88
C LYS A 211 -1.66 -1.34 4.66
N GLY A 212 -0.83 -2.37 4.49
CA GLY A 212 0.10 -2.50 3.36
C GLY A 212 -0.59 -2.53 1.98
N TYR A 213 -1.87 -2.91 1.93
CA TYR A 213 -2.66 -2.85 0.70
C TYR A 213 -3.19 -1.45 0.33
N ILE A 214 -3.21 -0.49 1.26
CA ILE A 214 -3.80 0.84 1.02
C ILE A 214 -3.13 1.56 -0.17
N PRO A 215 -1.78 1.67 -0.27
CA PRO A 215 -1.16 2.41 -1.38
C PRO A 215 -1.45 1.81 -2.77
N VAL A 216 -1.58 0.48 -2.86
CA VAL A 216 -1.88 -0.21 -4.12
C VAL A 216 -3.35 -0.04 -4.50
N LEU A 217 -4.26 -0.02 -3.51
CA LEU A 217 -5.67 0.24 -3.77
C LEU A 217 -5.93 1.73 -4.07
N GLU A 218 -5.16 2.65 -3.48
CA GLU A 218 -5.24 4.10 -3.75
C GLU A 218 -4.86 4.47 -5.19
N GLU A 219 -3.98 3.69 -5.84
CA GLU A 219 -3.69 3.76 -7.27
C GLU A 219 -4.98 3.63 -8.12
N TYR A 220 -5.91 2.77 -7.69
CA TYR A 220 -7.13 2.43 -8.44
C TYR A 220 -8.39 3.18 -7.99
N SER A 221 -8.41 3.76 -6.78
CA SER A 221 -9.57 4.55 -6.31
C SER A 221 -9.77 5.83 -7.13
N ASN A 222 -8.67 6.40 -7.64
CA ASN A 222 -8.70 7.63 -8.44
C ASN A 222 -9.26 7.43 -9.87
N VAL A 223 -9.40 6.18 -10.32
CA VAL A 223 -9.88 5.84 -11.67
C VAL A 223 -11.26 5.20 -11.59
N ALA A 224 -12.32 6.00 -11.76
CA ALA A 224 -13.71 5.58 -11.54
C ALA A 224 -14.10 4.25 -12.23
N LYS A 225 -13.60 3.98 -13.45
CA LYS A 225 -13.84 2.72 -14.17
C LYS A 225 -13.17 1.50 -13.54
N GLN A 226 -12.01 1.66 -12.88
CA GLN A 226 -11.34 0.60 -12.14
C GLN A 226 -11.96 0.46 -10.75
N ALA A 227 -12.22 1.57 -10.06
CA ALA A 227 -12.88 1.56 -8.75
C ALA A 227 -14.25 0.87 -8.77
N ALA A 228 -15.06 1.08 -9.82
CA ALA A 228 -16.36 0.41 -9.96
C ALA A 228 -16.28 -1.13 -10.09
N ARG A 229 -15.11 -1.68 -10.48
CA ARG A 229 -14.82 -3.12 -10.63
C ARG A 229 -14.25 -3.77 -9.37
N ILE A 230 -13.94 -3.00 -8.32
CA ILE A 230 -13.38 -3.51 -7.06
C ILE A 230 -14.44 -3.42 -5.96
N THR A 231 -14.65 -4.53 -5.25
CA THR A 231 -15.43 -4.57 -4.01
C THR A 231 -14.56 -5.14 -2.89
N LEU A 232 -14.40 -4.38 -1.82
CA LEU A 232 -13.67 -4.81 -0.62
C LEU A 232 -14.56 -5.73 0.22
N ILE A 233 -14.06 -6.91 0.57
CA ILE A 233 -14.73 -7.80 1.52
C ILE A 233 -14.34 -7.37 2.93
N GLU A 234 -15.34 -7.00 3.72
CA GLU A 234 -15.19 -6.74 5.15
C GLU A 234 -15.30 -8.06 5.91
N THR A 235 -14.21 -8.46 6.55
CA THR A 235 -14.12 -9.65 7.42
C THR A 235 -14.13 -9.20 8.88
N THR A 236 -13.06 -8.57 9.34
CA THR A 236 -12.96 -7.87 10.63
C THR A 236 -13.08 -6.36 10.42
N LYS A 237 -13.10 -5.56 11.50
CA LYS A 237 -13.29 -4.10 11.42
C LYS A 237 -12.15 -3.45 10.61
N TYR A 238 -12.46 -3.02 9.39
CA TYR A 238 -11.50 -2.37 8.49
C TYR A 238 -10.94 -1.08 9.08
N TYR A 239 -9.66 -0.82 8.82
CA TYR A 239 -9.04 0.45 9.21
C TYR A 239 -9.69 1.63 8.47
N HIS A 240 -9.88 2.76 9.17
CA HIS A 240 -10.44 4.01 8.60
C HIS A 240 -9.77 4.48 7.30
N GLY A 241 -8.53 4.07 7.02
CA GLY A 241 -7.86 4.36 5.76
C GLY A 241 -8.61 3.81 4.54
N PHE A 242 -9.14 2.58 4.60
CA PHE A 242 -9.91 1.96 3.52
C PHE A 242 -11.21 2.70 3.23
N ALA A 243 -11.87 3.27 4.26
CA ALA A 243 -13.09 4.06 4.12
C ALA A 243 -12.90 5.25 3.16
N ARG A 244 -11.71 5.85 3.16
CA ARG A 244 -11.39 7.05 2.36
C ARG A 244 -11.17 6.74 0.88
N LEU A 245 -10.94 5.48 0.52
CA LEU A 245 -10.70 5.06 -0.86
C LEU A 245 -12.00 4.94 -1.68
N GLY A 246 -13.18 5.00 -1.05
CA GLY A 246 -14.46 5.09 -1.75
C GLY A 246 -14.90 3.83 -2.52
N PHE A 247 -14.22 2.68 -2.34
CA PHE A 247 -14.63 1.41 -2.92
C PHE A 247 -15.96 0.91 -2.36
N LYS A 248 -16.65 0.07 -3.15
CA LYS A 248 -17.79 -0.72 -2.66
C LYS A 248 -17.30 -1.67 -1.56
N THR A 249 -18.12 -1.90 -0.53
CA THR A 249 -17.85 -2.87 0.53
C THR A 249 -18.90 -3.98 0.55
N ALA A 250 -18.50 -5.17 0.97
CA ALA A 250 -19.36 -6.35 1.08
C ALA A 250 -19.02 -7.17 2.34
N VAL A 251 -20.00 -7.33 3.24
CA VAL A 251 -19.88 -8.20 4.42
C VAL A 251 -20.39 -9.59 4.07
N MET A 252 -19.55 -10.63 4.17
CA MET A 252 -19.96 -12.04 4.00
C MET A 252 -20.01 -12.74 5.37
N ALA A 253 -20.96 -12.31 6.21
CA ALA A 253 -21.08 -12.68 7.62
C ALA A 253 -21.28 -14.18 7.90
N ASP A 254 -21.63 -14.99 6.89
CA ASP A 254 -21.75 -16.44 7.02
C ASP A 254 -20.46 -17.22 6.72
N LEU A 255 -19.48 -16.55 6.13
CA LEU A 255 -18.25 -17.16 5.64
C LEU A 255 -17.03 -16.79 6.49
N PHE A 256 -16.85 -15.50 6.78
CA PHE A 256 -15.68 -14.99 7.49
C PHE A 256 -15.95 -14.72 8.98
N SER A 257 -14.89 -14.79 9.79
CA SER A 257 -14.91 -14.37 11.18
C SER A 257 -14.87 -12.84 11.28
N SER A 258 -15.67 -12.27 12.18
CA SER A 258 -15.63 -10.86 12.56
C SER A 258 -14.62 -10.55 13.67
N THR A 259 -13.89 -11.56 14.13
CA THR A 259 -13.05 -11.52 15.33
C THR A 259 -11.64 -12.04 15.00
N ASP A 260 -10.62 -11.24 15.30
CA ASP A 260 -9.21 -11.61 15.15
C ASP A 260 -8.81 -12.70 16.18
N LEU A 261 -7.81 -13.53 15.83
CA LEU A 261 -7.33 -14.62 16.70
C LEU A 261 -6.85 -14.16 18.09
N THR A 262 -6.41 -12.92 18.20
CA THR A 262 -5.93 -12.29 19.44
C THR A 262 -7.05 -12.05 20.48
N SER A 263 -8.29 -11.90 20.03
CA SER A 263 -9.44 -11.64 20.93
C SER A 263 -9.94 -12.87 21.68
N VAL A 264 -9.57 -14.08 21.25
CA VAL A 264 -10.11 -15.35 21.81
C VAL A 264 -9.41 -15.72 23.13
N ALA A 265 -8.22 -15.19 23.40
CA ALA A 265 -7.40 -15.58 24.55
C ALA A 265 -7.86 -15.03 25.92
N TRP A 266 -8.95 -14.26 26.00
CA TRP A 266 -9.33 -13.48 27.19
C TRP A 266 -10.78 -13.72 27.71
N THR A 267 -11.53 -14.68 27.16
CA THR A 267 -12.96 -14.88 27.49
C THR A 267 -13.31 -16.13 28.31
N THR A 268 -12.33 -16.77 28.96
CA THR A 268 -12.57 -17.90 29.88
C THR A 268 -11.86 -17.72 31.22
N SER A 269 -12.43 -16.89 32.10
CA SER A 269 -12.15 -16.89 33.56
C SER A 269 -13.24 -16.17 34.37
N THR A 270 -14.49 -16.63 34.25
CA THR A 270 -15.55 -16.37 35.22
C THR A 270 -16.52 -17.55 35.23
N MET A 271 -16.14 -18.63 35.89
CA MET A 271 -17.08 -19.60 36.42
C MET A 271 -16.80 -19.78 37.91
N SER A 272 -17.87 -19.67 38.68
CA SER A 272 -17.91 -19.79 40.13
C SER A 272 -17.51 -21.19 40.61
N ASN A 273 -16.81 -21.26 41.73
CA ASN A 273 -17.02 -22.33 42.70
C ASN A 273 -16.95 -21.75 44.11
N GLN A 274 -17.98 -22.04 44.91
CA GLN A 274 -17.91 -21.94 46.36
C GLN A 274 -17.24 -23.20 46.89
N ASP A 275 -16.37 -23.04 47.90
CA ASP A 275 -16.41 -23.75 49.20
C ASP A 275 -15.09 -23.44 49.92
N VAL A 276 -15.11 -22.54 50.90
CA VAL A 276 -15.24 -22.85 52.35
C VAL A 276 -14.04 -23.65 52.90
N TYR A 277 -13.05 -22.93 53.41
CA TYR A 277 -12.67 -23.08 54.82
C TYR A 277 -12.13 -21.75 55.38
N GLU A 278 -11.96 -21.71 56.70
CA GLU A 278 -12.09 -20.53 57.56
C GLU A 278 -10.80 -20.22 58.33
N SER A 279 -10.43 -18.93 58.48
CA SER A 279 -9.71 -18.44 59.67
C SER A 279 -9.69 -16.90 59.79
N THR A 280 -10.43 -16.41 60.78
CA THR A 280 -10.25 -15.20 61.62
C THR A 280 -9.51 -13.95 61.09
N GLY A 281 -10.18 -12.79 61.12
CA GLY A 281 -9.60 -11.44 60.90
C GLY A 281 -8.89 -10.84 62.15
N PRO A 282 -9.04 -9.54 62.51
CA PRO A 282 -10.12 -8.62 62.13
C PRO A 282 -9.70 -7.28 61.48
N SER A 283 -10.68 -6.65 60.84
CA SER A 283 -10.64 -5.34 60.16
C SER A 283 -10.51 -4.14 61.11
N LYS A 284 -10.05 -2.98 60.59
CA LYS A 284 -10.70 -1.68 60.81
C LYS A 284 -10.69 -0.83 59.54
N ALA A 285 -11.71 0.01 59.40
CA ALA A 285 -12.12 0.66 58.16
C ALA A 285 -11.55 2.08 57.98
N ALA A 286 -11.77 2.63 56.78
CA ALA A 286 -11.35 3.95 56.34
C ALA A 286 -12.11 5.11 57.01
N VAL A 287 -11.52 6.30 56.95
CA VAL A 287 -12.22 7.59 56.71
C VAL A 287 -11.26 8.56 56.01
N ALA A 288 -11.80 9.41 55.14
CA ALA A 288 -11.07 10.46 54.43
C ALA A 288 -11.15 11.81 55.18
N ALA A 289 -10.22 12.72 54.89
CA ALA A 289 -10.35 14.14 55.25
C ALA A 289 -9.68 15.04 54.18
N LEU A 290 -10.30 16.19 53.93
CA LEU A 290 -9.85 17.27 53.03
C LEU A 290 -9.41 18.50 53.86
N PRO A 291 -8.84 19.57 53.26
CA PRO A 291 -7.76 20.35 53.88
C PRO A 291 -8.23 21.62 54.61
N ILE A 292 -7.32 22.21 55.39
CA ILE A 292 -7.45 23.58 55.92
C ILE A 292 -6.13 24.36 55.71
N THR A 293 -6.27 25.61 55.25
CA THR A 293 -5.22 26.61 55.02
C THR A 293 -4.86 27.42 56.27
N ALA A 294 -3.59 27.80 56.44
CA ALA A 294 -3.18 29.09 57.03
C ALA A 294 -1.71 29.41 56.71
N ALA A 295 -1.39 30.71 56.58
CA ALA A 295 -0.04 31.21 56.30
C ALA A 295 0.51 32.06 57.50
N PRO A 296 1.50 32.95 57.38
CA PRO A 296 2.76 32.84 58.13
C PRO A 296 2.94 33.95 59.19
N PRO A 297 4.14 34.05 59.81
CA PRO A 297 4.66 35.35 60.23
C PRO A 297 6.09 35.67 59.71
N LEU A 298 6.49 36.92 59.96
CA LEU A 298 7.54 37.67 59.27
C LEU A 298 8.91 37.73 59.99
N SER A 299 9.96 37.76 59.16
CA SER A 299 11.23 38.53 59.23
C SER A 299 11.83 39.11 60.54
N GLN A 300 13.16 38.99 60.70
CA GLN A 300 14.19 40.07 60.84
C GLN A 300 15.59 39.38 60.93
N GLY A 301 16.63 39.76 60.14
CA GLY A 301 17.71 40.75 60.46
C GLY A 301 18.80 40.16 61.39
N THR A 302 20.13 40.25 61.22
CA THR A 302 21.06 40.92 60.26
C THR A 302 22.50 40.29 60.40
N PRO A 303 23.51 40.59 59.54
CA PRO A 303 24.83 39.90 59.50
C PRO A 303 25.94 40.69 60.26
N PRO A 304 27.26 40.32 60.28
CA PRO A 304 28.23 40.25 59.16
C PRO A 304 29.11 38.96 59.25
N SER A 305 30.32 38.75 58.66
CA SER A 305 31.25 39.50 57.78
C SER A 305 32.19 38.52 57.01
N GLY A 306 32.96 38.99 56.01
CA GLY A 306 34.07 38.22 55.40
C GLY A 306 34.38 38.58 53.92
N ALA A 307 35.49 39.28 53.65
CA ALA A 307 35.74 39.95 52.36
C ALA A 307 36.75 39.23 51.43
N SER A 308 36.67 39.51 50.13
CA SER A 308 37.81 40.08 49.38
C SER A 308 37.43 40.60 47.98
N TYR A 309 38.27 41.47 47.44
CA TYR A 309 37.99 42.45 46.38
C TYR A 309 38.90 42.32 45.15
N ALA A 310 38.47 42.99 44.06
CA ALA A 310 39.19 43.47 42.86
C ALA A 310 38.87 42.71 41.54
N ALA A 311 38.70 43.35 40.36
CA ALA A 311 38.76 44.78 40.02
C ALA A 311 37.83 45.16 38.84
N VAL A 312 37.50 46.45 38.73
CA VAL A 312 37.03 47.16 37.52
C VAL A 312 38.26 47.40 36.61
N GLY A 313 38.27 47.44 35.27
CA GLY A 313 37.22 47.36 34.23
C GLY A 313 37.38 48.51 33.21
N LYS A 314 37.62 48.24 31.90
CA LYS A 314 37.41 49.22 30.80
C LYS A 314 37.53 48.68 29.37
N ALA A 315 36.77 49.32 28.46
CA ALA A 315 36.97 49.52 27.01
C ALA A 315 37.08 48.26 26.09
N LEU A 316 36.05 47.92 25.31
CA LEU A 316 35.56 48.57 24.06
C LEU A 316 36.37 48.22 22.79
N SER A 317 35.84 47.28 21.99
CA SER A 317 35.79 47.43 20.53
C SER A 317 34.69 46.51 19.92
N ALA A 318 34.27 46.85 18.71
CA ALA A 318 33.23 46.27 17.85
C ALA A 318 33.19 44.71 17.77
N THR A 319 32.11 44.01 17.39
CA THR A 319 30.92 44.39 16.58
C THR A 319 29.78 43.36 16.74
N ALA A 320 28.58 43.69 16.24
CA ALA A 320 27.48 42.77 15.86
C ALA A 320 26.71 42.01 16.96
N THR A 321 25.55 42.54 17.32
CA THR A 321 24.41 41.76 17.84
C THR A 321 23.85 40.85 16.75
N VAL A 322 24.10 39.54 16.82
CA VAL A 322 23.35 38.56 16.02
C VAL A 322 22.05 38.23 16.76
N VAL A 323 20.97 38.94 16.39
CA VAL A 323 19.61 38.52 16.75
C VAL A 323 19.30 37.29 15.90
N ASN A 324 19.38 36.09 16.49
CA ASN A 324 19.11 34.85 15.77
C ASN A 324 17.59 34.65 15.61
N ILE A 325 17.02 35.28 14.57
CA ILE A 325 15.64 35.05 14.11
C ILE A 325 15.63 33.75 13.29
N ALA A 326 15.89 32.63 13.95
CA ALA A 326 15.57 31.31 13.43
C ALA A 326 14.13 30.98 13.82
N PRO A 327 13.26 30.53 12.90
CA PRO A 327 11.96 30.01 13.27
C PRO A 327 12.18 28.82 14.20
N THR A 328 11.59 28.85 15.40
CA THR A 328 11.48 27.66 16.25
C THR A 328 10.49 26.72 15.59
N ALA A 329 10.96 25.95 14.61
CA ALA A 329 10.20 24.85 14.05
C ALA A 329 9.78 23.93 15.21
N PRO A 330 8.51 23.49 15.27
CA PRO A 330 8.13 22.49 16.25
C PRO A 330 9.02 21.26 16.01
N GLN A 331 9.74 20.81 17.03
CA GLN A 331 10.45 19.53 16.93
C GLN A 331 9.40 18.42 16.89
N THR A 332 9.01 18.04 15.68
CA THR A 332 8.39 16.75 15.45
C THR A 332 9.36 15.70 15.95
N ASN A 333 8.91 14.84 16.88
CA ASN A 333 9.68 13.66 17.29
C ASN A 333 9.57 12.56 16.21
N GLU A 334 9.67 12.95 14.94
CA GLU A 334 9.67 12.07 13.79
C GLU A 334 10.99 11.33 13.78
N LYS A 335 10.92 10.04 14.10
CA LYS A 335 12.03 9.12 13.95
C LYS A 335 12.08 8.69 12.49
N TYR A 336 13.26 8.74 11.88
CA TYR A 336 13.49 8.36 10.49
C TYR A 336 14.70 7.44 10.38
N ILE A 337 14.67 6.54 9.39
CA ILE A 337 15.83 5.74 8.99
C ILE A 337 16.64 6.48 7.92
N TYR A 338 17.92 6.15 7.82
CA TYR A 338 18.80 6.65 6.75
C TYR A 338 18.99 5.54 5.73
N LEU A 339 18.81 5.85 4.45
CA LEU A 339 19.06 4.94 3.33
C LEU A 339 20.27 5.44 2.51
N ASN A 340 20.96 4.54 1.81
CA ASN A 340 21.95 4.89 0.79
C ASN A 340 21.27 5.08 -0.59
N ALA A 341 22.07 5.23 -1.65
CA ALA A 341 21.56 5.39 -3.02
C ALA A 341 20.89 4.12 -3.61
N ASP A 342 21.03 2.97 -2.96
CA ASP A 342 20.44 1.68 -3.34
C ASP A 342 19.22 1.31 -2.46
N ASP A 343 18.65 2.31 -1.75
CA ASP A 343 17.56 2.16 -0.77
C ASP A 343 17.88 1.23 0.43
N LEU A 344 19.15 1.00 0.74
CA LEU A 344 19.61 0.15 1.83
C LEU A 344 19.92 0.95 3.10
N ARG A 345 19.47 0.47 4.26
CA ARG A 345 19.62 1.15 5.55
C ARG A 345 21.07 1.30 5.99
N VAL A 346 21.41 2.53 6.37
CA VAL A 346 22.71 2.95 6.90
C VAL A 346 22.55 3.37 8.35
N ASP A 347 23.50 2.97 9.22
CA ASP A 347 23.51 3.41 10.60
C ASP A 347 24.12 4.82 10.75
N LYS A 348 23.34 5.77 11.27
CA LYS A 348 23.84 7.12 11.61
C LYS A 348 25.09 7.03 12.49
N PRO A 349 26.23 7.68 12.16
CA PRO A 349 27.44 7.65 12.98
C PRO A 349 27.17 8.03 14.44
N LEU A 350 27.70 7.24 15.38
CA LEU A 350 27.60 7.52 16.82
C LEU A 350 28.71 8.46 17.28
N PRO A 351 28.45 9.35 18.25
CA PRO A 351 29.51 10.08 18.95
C PRO A 351 30.53 9.12 19.56
N LYS A 352 31.82 9.48 19.53
CA LYS A 352 32.86 8.72 20.23
C LYS A 352 32.60 8.77 21.75
N TYR A 353 32.81 7.65 22.43
CA TYR A 353 32.80 7.59 23.90
C TYR A 353 34.23 7.70 24.45
N SER A 354 34.36 8.12 25.72
CA SER A 354 35.65 8.16 26.41
C SER A 354 35.96 6.82 27.10
N MET A 355 37.25 6.52 27.28
CA MET A 355 37.68 5.31 28.02
C MET A 355 37.11 5.28 29.44
N ALA A 356 37.07 6.43 30.13
CA ALA A 356 36.41 6.55 31.43
C ALA A 356 34.92 6.17 31.43
N ALA A 357 34.18 6.41 30.34
CA ALA A 357 32.79 5.98 30.21
C ALA A 357 32.69 4.46 29.96
N GLN A 358 33.65 3.86 29.24
CA GLN A 358 33.76 2.41 29.06
C GLN A 358 34.08 1.71 30.40
N ASP A 359 35.05 2.22 31.16
CA ASP A 359 35.41 1.69 32.48
C ASP A 359 34.23 1.76 33.46
N GLN A 360 33.46 2.84 33.43
CA GLN A 360 32.23 2.97 34.22
C GLN A 360 31.14 2.00 33.77
N PHE A 361 30.99 1.75 32.47
CA PHE A 361 30.05 0.76 31.95
C PHE A 361 30.44 -0.67 32.39
N GLU A 362 31.72 -1.01 32.31
CA GLU A 362 32.23 -2.34 32.69
C GLU A 362 32.14 -2.59 34.20
N LYS A 363 32.53 -1.60 35.03
CA LYS A 363 32.32 -1.65 36.49
C LYS A 363 30.84 -1.85 36.85
N LYS A 364 29.92 -1.24 36.11
CA LYS A 364 28.48 -1.44 36.32
C LYS A 364 27.99 -2.83 35.91
N ILE A 365 28.56 -3.47 34.89
CA ILE A 365 28.25 -4.87 34.57
C ILE A 365 28.72 -5.78 35.71
N GLN A 366 29.97 -5.60 36.16
CA GLN A 366 30.55 -6.38 37.27
C GLN A 366 29.73 -6.24 38.56
N GLN A 367 29.33 -5.02 38.93
CA GLN A 367 28.47 -4.76 40.10
C GLN A 367 27.07 -5.37 39.98
N ASN A 368 26.51 -5.46 38.77
CA ASN A 368 25.17 -6.02 38.54
C ASN A 368 25.18 -7.55 38.31
N GLY A 369 26.35 -8.16 38.09
CA GLY A 369 26.50 -9.58 37.73
C GLY A 369 25.96 -9.98 36.36
N MET A 370 25.48 -9.03 35.55
CA MET A 370 24.85 -9.30 34.24
C MET A 370 24.89 -8.07 33.33
N ASN A 371 24.80 -8.30 32.02
CA ASN A 371 24.75 -7.25 31.00
C ASN A 371 23.42 -6.47 31.03
N PHE A 372 23.44 -5.23 30.51
CA PHE A 372 22.25 -4.39 30.35
C PHE A 372 21.43 -4.80 29.12
N CYS A 373 20.10 -4.70 29.21
CA CYS A 373 19.23 -4.98 28.07
C CYS A 373 19.30 -3.84 27.03
N ASN A 374 19.77 -4.14 25.82
CA ASN A 374 19.90 -3.16 24.73
C ASN A 374 18.57 -2.48 24.41
N ARG A 375 17.50 -3.24 24.13
CA ARG A 375 16.18 -2.69 23.78
C ARG A 375 15.64 -1.81 24.91
N PHE A 376 15.59 -2.34 26.14
CA PHE A 376 15.07 -1.61 27.30
C PHE A 376 15.76 -0.25 27.52
N HIS A 377 17.09 -0.22 27.58
CA HIS A 377 17.81 1.02 27.92
C HIS A 377 17.87 2.02 26.75
N LEU A 378 17.75 1.56 25.51
CA LEU A 378 17.85 2.41 24.32
C LEU A 378 16.49 2.90 23.79
N THR A 379 15.43 2.10 23.90
CA THR A 379 14.07 2.45 23.44
C THR A 379 13.07 2.68 24.56
N GLY A 380 13.38 2.23 25.79
CA GLY A 380 12.49 2.29 26.96
C GLY A 380 11.58 1.07 27.12
N ILE A 381 11.58 0.12 26.18
CA ILE A 381 10.65 -1.03 26.14
C ILE A 381 11.43 -2.32 25.98
N CYS A 382 10.98 -3.40 26.60
CA CYS A 382 11.47 -4.77 26.35
C CYS A 382 10.28 -5.73 26.28
N PHE A 383 10.27 -6.60 25.28
CA PHE A 383 9.17 -7.52 25.01
C PHE A 383 9.30 -8.86 25.77
N HIS A 384 10.43 -9.11 26.43
CA HIS A 384 10.63 -10.32 27.24
C HIS A 384 10.15 -10.08 28.68
N VAL A 385 9.09 -10.78 29.08
CA VAL A 385 8.54 -10.79 30.46
C VAL A 385 9.61 -11.21 31.47
N HIS A 386 10.45 -12.18 31.11
CA HIS A 386 11.63 -12.61 31.88
C HIS A 386 12.89 -12.37 31.06
N CYS A 387 13.35 -11.11 31.02
CA CYS A 387 14.59 -10.76 30.33
C CYS A 387 15.82 -11.20 31.14
N ALA A 388 16.75 -11.92 30.50
CA ALA A 388 18.04 -12.34 31.09
C ALA A 388 19.05 -11.18 31.27
N PHE A 389 18.68 -9.96 30.93
CA PHE A 389 19.51 -8.76 30.97
C PHE A 389 18.92 -7.70 31.92
N LYS A 390 19.78 -6.88 32.52
CA LYS A 390 19.38 -5.92 33.56
C LYS A 390 18.48 -4.81 33.01
N HIS A 391 17.22 -4.80 33.46
CA HIS A 391 16.34 -3.62 33.44
C HIS A 391 16.57 -2.76 34.70
N GLY A 392 16.16 -1.48 34.68
CA GLY A 392 16.31 -0.58 35.83
C GLY A 392 16.28 0.92 35.46
N PRO A 393 16.84 1.79 36.31
CA PRO A 393 16.94 3.23 36.03
C PRO A 393 17.70 3.54 34.73
N LYS A 394 17.29 4.62 34.05
CA LYS A 394 17.90 5.08 32.79
C LYS A 394 19.40 5.35 32.97
N LEU A 395 20.23 4.78 32.09
CA LEU A 395 21.67 5.01 32.09
C LEU A 395 22.01 6.47 31.75
N VAL A 396 23.03 7.01 32.42
CA VAL A 396 23.53 8.37 32.14
C VAL A 396 24.09 8.46 30.71
N PRO A 397 24.01 9.62 30.02
CA PRO A 397 24.28 9.70 28.59
C PRO A 397 25.64 9.15 28.12
N PRO A 398 26.78 9.35 28.82
CA PRO A 398 28.06 8.76 28.39
C PRO A 398 28.05 7.23 28.38
N ILE A 399 27.43 6.62 29.41
CA ILE A 399 27.30 5.17 29.56
C ILE A 399 26.28 4.61 28.55
N LEU A 400 25.22 5.37 28.26
CA LEU A 400 24.25 5.04 27.20
C LEU A 400 24.89 5.02 25.80
N THR A 401 25.83 5.92 25.52
CA THR A 401 26.59 5.93 24.26
C THR A 401 27.46 4.67 24.13
N VAL A 402 28.13 4.23 25.20
CA VAL A 402 28.86 2.94 25.20
C VAL A 402 27.93 1.77 24.89
N LEU A 403 26.73 1.76 25.48
CA LEU A 403 25.72 0.73 25.19
C LEU A 403 25.26 0.76 23.73
N LYS A 404 25.04 1.94 23.13
CA LYS A 404 24.71 2.08 21.69
C LYS A 404 25.80 1.51 20.79
N HIS A 405 27.07 1.78 21.11
CA HIS A 405 28.20 1.21 20.38
C HIS A 405 28.24 -0.32 20.51
N LYS A 406 28.17 -0.88 21.73
CA LYS A 406 28.15 -2.34 21.93
C LYS A 406 26.91 -3.00 21.30
N ALA A 407 25.74 -2.36 21.30
CA ALA A 407 24.52 -2.89 20.68
C ALA A 407 24.69 -3.06 19.16
N ARG A 408 25.33 -2.10 18.48
CA ARG A 408 25.63 -2.16 17.03
C ARG A 408 26.76 -3.10 16.64
N LEU A 409 27.45 -3.74 17.59
CA LEU A 409 28.36 -4.86 17.28
C LEU A 409 27.60 -6.17 17.05
N ASN A 410 26.34 -6.25 17.47
CA ASN A 410 25.44 -7.32 17.06
C ASN A 410 24.80 -6.94 15.72
N ALA A 411 24.92 -7.80 14.72
CA ALA A 411 24.25 -7.60 13.45
C ALA A 411 22.71 -7.67 13.62
N CYS A 412 21.99 -6.85 12.87
CA CYS A 412 20.55 -6.99 12.70
C CYS A 412 20.25 -8.22 11.83
N GLU A 413 19.26 -9.04 12.22
CA GLU A 413 18.82 -10.21 11.44
C GLU A 413 18.29 -9.81 10.06
N SER A 414 17.65 -8.64 9.95
CA SER A 414 17.20 -8.05 8.67
C SER A 414 18.30 -7.26 7.94
N GLY A 415 19.50 -7.11 8.51
CA GLY A 415 20.61 -6.39 7.91
C GLY A 415 20.25 -4.98 7.42
N SER A 416 20.76 -4.61 6.25
CA SER A 416 20.45 -3.32 5.61
C SER A 416 19.00 -3.20 5.11
N TYR A 417 18.18 -4.25 5.20
CA TYR A 417 16.74 -4.22 4.88
C TYR A 417 15.86 -3.99 6.12
N CYS A 418 16.44 -3.69 7.29
CA CYS A 418 15.66 -3.48 8.51
C CYS A 418 14.86 -2.18 8.47
N GLU A 419 13.53 -2.25 8.60
CA GLU A 419 12.65 -1.08 8.64
C GLU A 419 12.38 -0.55 10.08
N ASP A 420 12.71 -1.32 11.12
CA ASP A 420 12.41 -0.93 12.51
C ASP A 420 13.24 0.31 12.92
N VAL A 421 12.59 1.47 12.95
CA VAL A 421 13.22 2.75 13.27
C VAL A 421 13.85 2.75 14.69
N ASP A 422 13.34 1.92 15.60
CA ASP A 422 13.86 1.71 16.95
C ASP A 422 14.82 0.51 17.08
N CYS A 423 15.27 -0.07 15.95
CA CYS A 423 16.28 -1.13 15.96
C CYS A 423 17.61 -0.63 16.55
N THR A 424 18.11 -1.38 17.53
CA THR A 424 19.34 -1.07 18.28
C THR A 424 20.58 -1.78 17.76
N SER A 425 20.40 -2.75 16.86
CA SER A 425 21.48 -3.56 16.27
C SER A 425 22.18 -2.80 15.13
N GLY A 426 23.29 -3.35 14.63
CA GLY A 426 24.03 -2.78 13.51
C GLY A 426 23.55 -3.35 12.17
N HIS A 427 23.33 -2.49 11.19
CA HIS A 427 22.79 -2.82 9.87
C HIS A 427 23.90 -2.95 8.81
N HIS A 428 25.06 -2.34 9.06
CA HIS A 428 26.25 -2.42 8.20
C HIS A 428 27.54 -2.55 9.02
N CYS A 429 28.63 -3.05 8.43
CA CYS A 429 29.89 -3.20 9.15
C CYS A 429 30.69 -1.88 9.23
N GLN A 430 31.04 -1.44 10.44
CA GLN A 430 31.81 -0.21 10.68
C GLN A 430 33.23 -0.23 10.10
N HIS A 431 33.75 -1.39 9.69
CA HIS A 431 35.04 -1.56 9.01
C HIS A 431 34.94 -1.47 7.47
N GLY A 432 33.73 -1.32 6.90
CA GLY A 432 33.53 -1.23 5.45
C GLY A 432 33.92 -2.51 4.71
N SER A 433 34.59 -2.36 3.57
CA SER A 433 34.94 -3.46 2.65
C SER A 433 35.97 -4.46 3.17
N SER A 434 36.67 -4.17 4.28
CA SER A 434 37.61 -5.09 4.92
C SER A 434 36.97 -5.99 6.00
N CYS A 435 35.64 -5.96 6.13
CA CYS A 435 34.92 -6.69 7.16
C CYS A 435 34.82 -8.20 6.88
N SER A 436 35.43 -9.02 7.74
CA SER A 436 35.40 -10.50 7.66
C SER A 436 34.31 -11.16 8.52
N TYR A 437 33.48 -10.38 9.22
CA TYR A 437 32.42 -10.89 10.07
C TYR A 437 31.20 -11.31 9.25
N LYS A 438 31.00 -12.62 9.09
CA LYS A 438 29.95 -13.27 8.29
C LYS A 438 28.50 -12.80 8.53
N ASN A 439 28.23 -12.13 9.65
CA ASN A 439 26.88 -11.73 10.05
C ASN A 439 26.54 -10.28 9.64
N PHE A 440 27.51 -9.48 9.18
CA PHE A 440 27.24 -8.13 8.67
C PHE A 440 27.27 -8.11 7.14
N PHE A 441 26.31 -7.41 6.53
CA PHE A 441 26.33 -7.15 5.09
C PHE A 441 27.53 -6.27 4.72
N SER A 442 28.36 -6.77 3.81
CA SER A 442 29.56 -6.09 3.32
C SER A 442 29.20 -5.16 2.15
N GLN A 443 28.72 -3.96 2.46
CA GLN A 443 28.65 -2.87 1.49
C GLN A 443 29.37 -1.64 2.05
N ALA A 444 30.22 -1.05 1.20
CA ALA A 444 30.99 0.12 1.53
C ALA A 444 30.13 1.38 1.43
N LEU A 445 30.42 2.37 2.27
CA LEU A 445 30.01 3.75 2.02
C LEU A 445 30.84 4.27 0.83
N THR A 446 30.29 4.21 -0.38
CA THR A 446 30.71 5.13 -1.45
C THR A 446 30.21 6.53 -1.06
N GLN A 447 31.14 7.49 -1.03
CA GLN A 447 30.88 8.89 -0.68
C GLN A 447 30.27 9.65 -1.86
#